data_AF-A0A5S4H8D8-F1
#
_entry.id   AF-A0A5S4H8D8-F1
#
_cell.length_a   1.000
_cell.length_b   1.000
_cell.length_c   1.000
_cell.angle_alpha   90.00
_cell.angle_beta   90.00
_cell.angle_gamma   90.00
#
_symmetry.space_group_name_H-M   'P 1'
#
loop_
_entity.id
_entity.type
_entity.pdbx_description
1 polymer ?
#
loop_
_entity_poly.entity_id
_entity_poly.type
_entity_poly.pdbx_seq_one_letter_code
_entity_poly.pdbx_strand_id
1 'polypeptide(L)'
;MLHTSLAAGEPTPRTRWFPGGLRARGRAAGLRLTAVLAAGALAAAACGGAGGGSTARTQTLIIAENEPPATFDPAQADNSTVDEVARPAYDTLVKYDADNKIVPSVATEWKVSEDGRSIDMTLRGDVTFHDGAKLTATDVQYSLDRIKKLKVGVASLLTPYDSTEVVDDTHLTIKLTRAYAPMIPALTRVYLLNSKLVESHKGDDEGQKWLATADAGSGPYRLTGYTANQEAKFTQYDKYWGGFSGQAKDVVFRYLPQAATQKSSLLAGDIDIAMDIDPNDWKSFEGNGGYKVDKADTNVQLYVFFKMKDSPVSNKALREAIASSYQYDQHLTSILKGAGKKATGVLPSTMACFDSAVPQPTHDVAKAQESLKSAGLSNVTLTMTYLKATAEMEQAATLLQSDLAKIGVKLKLEAITYPEHVQRLKSNKTTPDLAMIYAFPPNP
;
A
#
# COMPACT_ATOMS: atom_id res chain seq x y z
N MET A 1 -46.96 -2.59 27.82
CA MET A 1 -48.40 -2.33 27.61
C MET A 1 -48.52 -1.47 26.36
N LEU A 2 -49.56 -1.67 25.54
CA LEU A 2 -49.75 -1.07 24.19
C LEU A 2 -48.67 -1.57 23.19
N HIS A 3 -48.91 -2.27 22.07
CA HIS A 3 -50.02 -2.33 21.07
C HIS A 3 -50.30 -0.97 20.40
N THR A 4 -50.48 -0.81 19.08
CA THR A 4 -50.67 -1.69 17.88
C THR A 4 -50.37 -0.87 16.60
N SER A 5 -50.33 -1.37 15.35
CA SER A 5 -50.02 -2.66 14.68
C SER A 5 -50.52 -2.58 13.21
N LEU A 6 -49.99 -3.41 12.27
CA LEU A 6 -50.51 -3.62 10.88
C LEU A 6 -50.44 -2.37 9.94
N ALA A 7 -50.45 -2.45 8.59
CA ALA A 7 -50.24 -3.55 7.63
C ALA A 7 -49.87 -3.00 6.21
N ALA A 8 -49.64 -3.91 5.25
CA ALA A 8 -49.12 -3.71 3.88
C ALA A 8 -50.08 -3.05 2.85
N GLY A 9 -49.54 -2.71 1.67
CA GLY A 9 -50.33 -2.29 0.49
C GLY A 9 -49.52 -2.07 -0.81
N GLU A 10 -49.51 -3.07 -1.70
CA GLU A 10 -49.32 -2.95 -3.16
C GLU A 10 -50.67 -3.31 -3.87
N PRO A 11 -50.87 -3.35 -5.21
CA PRO A 11 -49.95 -3.14 -6.35
C PRO A 11 -50.49 -2.38 -7.61
N THR A 12 -49.57 -2.00 -8.53
CA THR A 12 -49.77 -1.92 -10.01
C THR A 12 -50.80 -0.92 -10.61
N PRO A 13 -51.05 -0.86 -11.94
CA PRO A 13 -50.11 -0.57 -13.05
C PRO A 13 -50.64 0.48 -14.06
N ARG A 14 -49.81 0.90 -15.05
CA ARG A 14 -50.28 1.36 -16.38
C ARG A 14 -49.36 0.94 -17.53
N THR A 15 -49.94 0.70 -18.71
CA THR A 15 -49.28 0.13 -19.91
C THR A 15 -49.66 0.87 -21.21
N ARG A 16 -48.75 0.84 -22.20
CA ARG A 16 -48.91 1.13 -23.66
C ARG A 16 -47.66 0.58 -24.39
N TRP A 17 -47.63 0.00 -25.60
CA TRP A 17 -48.60 -0.25 -26.69
C TRP A 17 -49.09 0.99 -27.47
N PHE A 18 -49.10 1.03 -28.82
CA PHE A 18 -48.59 0.14 -29.90
C PHE A 18 -48.56 0.98 -31.23
N PRO A 19 -48.61 0.48 -32.48
CA PRO A 19 -47.57 -0.23 -33.25
C PRO A 19 -47.29 0.33 -34.69
N GLY A 20 -46.28 -0.24 -35.39
CA GLY A 20 -46.24 -0.36 -36.88
C GLY A 20 -45.89 0.90 -37.70
N GLY A 21 -45.70 0.81 -39.03
CA GLY A 21 -45.64 -0.37 -39.91
C GLY A 21 -45.73 -0.02 -41.42
N LEU A 22 -45.14 -0.88 -42.29
CA LEU A 22 -45.05 -0.78 -43.78
C LEU A 22 -44.15 0.38 -44.29
N ARG A 23 -43.32 0.28 -45.37
CA ARG A 23 -43.25 -0.49 -46.63
C ARG A 23 -44.07 0.06 -47.83
N ALA A 24 -43.38 0.72 -48.76
CA ALA A 24 -43.74 0.75 -50.18
C ALA A 24 -42.47 0.71 -51.06
N ARG A 25 -42.46 -0.16 -52.09
CA ARG A 25 -41.38 -0.28 -53.09
C ARG A 25 -41.72 0.56 -54.32
N GLY A 26 -40.70 1.13 -54.98
CA GLY A 26 -40.80 1.69 -56.33
C GLY A 26 -39.63 1.27 -57.22
N ARG A 27 -39.92 0.58 -58.33
CA ARG A 27 -39.04 0.39 -59.51
C ARG A 27 -39.60 1.29 -60.63
N ALA A 28 -38.90 1.75 -61.66
CA ALA A 28 -37.47 1.95 -62.00
C ALA A 28 -37.50 2.78 -63.34
N ALA A 29 -36.53 2.89 -64.25
CA ALA A 29 -35.19 2.32 -64.43
C ALA A 29 -34.37 3.18 -65.44
N GLY A 30 -33.03 3.12 -65.35
CA GLY A 30 -32.14 3.17 -66.53
C GLY A 30 -31.74 4.53 -67.12
N LEU A 31 -30.42 4.82 -67.07
CA LEU A 31 -29.60 4.92 -68.28
C LEU A 31 -28.15 4.49 -67.97
N ARG A 32 -27.27 4.42 -68.98
CA ARG A 32 -25.88 3.93 -68.88
C ARG A 32 -24.86 5.03 -69.25
N LEU A 33 -23.62 4.81 -68.81
CA LEU A 33 -22.36 5.30 -69.41
C LEU A 33 -21.99 6.80 -69.27
N THR A 34 -21.24 7.12 -68.21
CA THR A 34 -19.90 7.77 -68.24
C THR A 34 -19.26 7.54 -66.86
N ALA A 35 -18.22 6.70 -66.70
CA ALA A 35 -16.84 6.81 -67.19
C ALA A 35 -15.94 7.72 -66.33
N VAL A 36 -15.22 7.08 -65.41
CA VAL A 36 -13.84 7.38 -64.93
C VAL A 36 -13.41 8.86 -64.90
N LEU A 37 -13.32 9.45 -63.69
CA LEU A 37 -12.26 10.42 -63.29
C LEU A 37 -12.26 10.88 -61.81
N ALA A 38 -13.15 10.36 -60.94
CA ALA A 38 -13.36 10.89 -59.58
C ALA A 38 -12.76 10.06 -58.41
N ALA A 39 -11.79 9.16 -58.66
CA ALA A 39 -11.25 8.24 -57.64
C ALA A 39 -9.87 8.62 -57.06
N GLY A 40 -9.27 9.73 -57.51
CA GLY A 40 -7.89 10.11 -57.13
C GLY A 40 -7.75 11.00 -55.88
N ALA A 41 -8.82 11.61 -55.39
CA ALA A 41 -8.73 12.75 -54.46
C ALA A 41 -8.84 12.41 -52.95
N LEU A 42 -9.26 11.19 -52.57
CA LEU A 42 -9.41 10.79 -51.16
C LEU A 42 -8.23 9.98 -50.59
N ALA A 43 -7.27 9.57 -51.42
CA ALA A 43 -6.13 8.76 -50.99
C ALA A 43 -5.02 9.54 -50.26
N ALA A 44 -5.08 10.88 -50.23
CA ALA A 44 -4.03 11.75 -49.70
C ALA A 44 -4.27 12.24 -48.25
N ALA A 45 -5.42 11.94 -47.64
CA ALA A 45 -5.80 12.45 -46.31
C ALA A 45 -5.50 11.48 -45.15
N ALA A 46 -5.03 10.25 -45.43
CA ALA A 46 -4.86 9.20 -44.42
C ALA A 46 -3.43 9.07 -43.85
N CYS A 47 -2.47 9.87 -44.33
CA CYS A 47 -1.04 9.73 -44.01
C CYS A 47 -0.47 11.00 -43.34
N GLY A 48 -1.15 11.52 -42.32
CA GLY A 48 -0.73 12.74 -41.61
C GLY A 48 -1.29 12.83 -40.20
N GLY A 49 -0.79 12.00 -39.27
CA GLY A 49 -1.29 12.00 -37.88
C GLY A 49 -0.72 10.95 -36.90
N ALA A 50 0.32 10.21 -37.26
CA ALA A 50 0.86 9.10 -36.46
C ALA A 50 2.32 9.33 -36.04
N GLY A 51 2.57 10.37 -35.24
CA GLY A 51 3.94 10.73 -34.78
C GLY A 51 4.10 11.04 -33.30
N GLY A 52 3.01 11.17 -32.52
CA GLY A 52 3.09 11.59 -31.11
C GLY A 52 3.22 10.47 -30.07
N GLY A 53 2.79 9.24 -30.40
CA GLY A 53 2.64 8.17 -29.39
C GLY A 53 3.94 7.53 -28.90
N SER A 54 4.91 7.33 -29.78
CA SER A 54 6.16 6.62 -29.45
C SER A 54 6.99 7.36 -28.42
N THR A 55 7.26 8.65 -28.64
CA THR A 55 8.13 9.46 -27.79
C THR A 55 7.57 9.64 -26.37
N ALA A 56 6.25 9.76 -26.25
CA ALA A 56 5.57 9.84 -24.95
C ALA A 56 5.79 8.54 -24.14
N ARG A 57 5.49 7.37 -24.72
CA ARG A 57 5.68 6.07 -24.04
C ARG A 57 7.14 5.84 -23.62
N THR A 58 8.12 6.28 -24.42
CA THR A 58 9.55 6.17 -24.06
C THR A 58 10.02 7.14 -22.97
N GLN A 59 9.22 8.14 -22.58
CA GLN A 59 9.50 9.05 -21.47
C GLN A 59 8.63 8.80 -20.23
N THR A 60 7.69 7.85 -20.30
CA THR A 60 6.80 7.47 -19.20
C THR A 60 7.17 6.09 -18.64
N LEU A 61 7.48 6.02 -17.35
CA LEU A 61 7.54 4.77 -16.60
C LEU A 61 6.13 4.41 -16.09
N ILE A 62 5.66 3.20 -16.37
CA ILE A 62 4.35 2.72 -15.94
C ILE A 62 4.53 1.54 -14.98
N ILE A 63 4.11 1.74 -13.73
CA ILE A 63 4.19 0.77 -12.63
C ILE A 63 2.79 0.22 -12.38
N ALA A 64 2.65 -1.10 -12.27
CA ALA A 64 1.38 -1.73 -11.93
C ALA A 64 1.32 -2.11 -10.45
N GLU A 65 0.32 -1.57 -9.76
CA GLU A 65 0.02 -1.81 -8.35
C GLU A 65 -1.21 -2.69 -8.18
N ASN A 66 -1.30 -3.44 -7.08
CA ASN A 66 -2.42 -4.34 -6.82
C ASN A 66 -3.67 -3.63 -6.25
N GLU A 67 -3.54 -2.48 -5.58
CA GLU A 67 -4.68 -1.69 -5.10
C GLU A 67 -4.44 -0.17 -5.20
N PRO A 68 -5.50 0.65 -5.35
CA PRO A 68 -5.39 2.10 -5.27
C PRO A 68 -5.12 2.58 -3.84
N PRO A 69 -4.37 3.68 -3.66
CA PRO A 69 -4.14 4.27 -2.36
C PRO A 69 -5.45 4.83 -1.77
N ALA A 70 -5.58 4.77 -0.44
CA ALA A 70 -6.72 5.37 0.26
C ALA A 70 -6.67 6.92 0.28
N THR A 71 -5.50 7.51 0.05
CA THR A 71 -5.20 8.95 0.12
C THR A 71 -3.79 9.22 -0.43
N PHE A 72 -3.47 10.46 -0.83
CA PHE A 72 -2.09 10.92 -1.08
C PHE A 72 -1.54 11.78 0.08
N ASP A 73 -2.26 11.83 1.22
CA ASP A 73 -1.79 12.47 2.45
C ASP A 73 -0.68 11.63 3.12
N PRO A 74 0.58 12.10 3.15
CA PRO A 74 1.68 11.32 3.69
C PRO A 74 1.58 11.06 5.20
N ALA A 75 0.73 11.77 5.95
CA ALA A 75 0.50 11.43 7.36
C ALA A 75 -0.13 10.03 7.53
N GLN A 76 -0.74 9.48 6.48
CA GLN A 76 -1.35 8.14 6.45
C GLN A 76 -0.48 7.09 5.73
N ALA A 77 0.77 7.42 5.39
CA ALA A 77 1.75 6.49 4.82
C ALA A 77 2.35 5.53 5.88
N ASP A 78 1.50 4.79 6.62
CA ASP A 78 1.96 3.71 7.52
C ASP A 78 2.16 2.38 6.77
N ASN A 79 1.27 2.09 5.83
CA ASN A 79 1.24 0.97 4.89
C ASN A 79 2.03 1.29 3.59
N SER A 80 2.35 0.25 2.81
CA SER A 80 3.10 0.38 1.55
C SER A 80 2.29 1.10 0.47
N THR A 81 1.03 0.71 0.25
CA THR A 81 0.14 1.27 -0.79
C THR A 81 0.05 2.80 -0.79
N VAL A 82 0.10 3.43 0.39
CA VAL A 82 0.11 4.91 0.54
C VAL A 82 1.54 5.48 0.52
N ASP A 83 2.55 4.79 1.07
CA ASP A 83 3.95 5.24 1.04
C ASP A 83 4.50 5.28 -0.40
N GLU A 84 4.32 4.20 -1.17
CA GLU A 84 4.90 3.99 -2.49
C GLU A 84 4.43 5.02 -3.53
N VAL A 85 3.16 5.44 -3.46
CA VAL A 85 2.60 6.49 -4.32
C VAL A 85 2.88 7.92 -3.82
N ALA A 86 3.10 8.12 -2.53
CA ALA A 86 3.38 9.45 -1.97
C ALA A 86 4.87 9.82 -2.12
N ARG A 87 5.76 8.85 -1.95
CA ARG A 87 7.22 8.99 -1.95
C ARG A 87 7.84 9.71 -3.16
N PRO A 88 7.29 9.64 -4.40
CA PRO A 88 7.79 10.45 -5.52
C PRO A 88 7.58 11.95 -5.34
N ALA A 89 6.58 12.37 -4.54
CA ALA A 89 6.16 13.76 -4.41
C ALA A 89 6.73 14.50 -3.19
N TYR A 90 7.28 13.80 -2.20
CA TYR A 90 7.73 14.41 -0.95
C TYR A 90 9.16 14.03 -0.59
N ASP A 91 9.94 15.00 -0.15
CA ASP A 91 11.19 14.73 0.56
C ASP A 91 10.95 14.44 2.05
N THR A 92 11.92 13.74 2.64
CA THR A 92 12.09 13.56 4.08
C THR A 92 13.33 14.31 4.59
N LEU A 93 13.44 14.50 5.91
CA LEU A 93 14.64 15.08 6.54
C LEU A 93 15.89 14.23 6.30
N VAL A 94 15.76 12.92 6.52
CA VAL A 94 16.81 11.91 6.32
C VAL A 94 16.21 10.71 5.59
N LYS A 95 17.04 9.89 4.95
CA LYS A 95 16.57 8.72 4.16
C LYS A 95 17.51 7.54 4.30
N TYR A 96 17.06 6.37 3.86
CA TYR A 96 17.94 5.20 3.71
C TYR A 96 18.70 5.23 2.39
N ASP A 97 19.98 4.82 2.41
CA ASP A 97 20.76 4.49 1.22
C ASP A 97 20.60 3.02 0.81
N ALA A 98 21.32 2.59 -0.24
CA ALA A 98 21.29 1.22 -0.75
C ALA A 98 21.90 0.18 0.23
N ASP A 99 22.70 0.61 1.20
CA ASP A 99 23.25 -0.24 2.27
C ASP A 99 22.33 -0.28 3.51
N ASN A 100 21.13 0.31 3.44
CA ASN A 100 20.20 0.51 4.55
C ASN A 100 20.77 1.36 5.71
N LYS A 101 21.69 2.29 5.42
CA LYS A 101 22.19 3.29 6.38
C LYS A 101 21.35 4.56 6.26
N ILE A 102 21.17 5.27 7.37
CA ILE A 102 20.48 6.57 7.37
C ILE A 102 21.48 7.66 6.93
N VAL A 103 21.13 8.36 5.87
CA VAL A 103 21.94 9.39 5.21
C VAL A 103 21.16 10.71 5.07
N PRO A 104 21.87 11.84 4.87
CA PRO A 104 21.25 13.15 4.59
C PRO A 104 20.20 13.15 3.49
N SER A 105 19.19 14.02 3.65
CA SER A 105 18.22 14.34 2.61
C SER A 105 17.97 15.86 2.63
N VAL A 106 16.84 16.36 3.16
CA VAL A 106 16.65 17.81 3.35
C VAL A 106 17.45 18.34 4.54
N ALA A 107 17.62 17.54 5.60
CA ALA A 107 18.63 17.78 6.62
C ALA A 107 19.99 17.30 6.11
N THR A 108 20.98 18.19 6.10
CA THR A 108 22.37 17.88 5.73
C THR A 108 23.17 17.35 6.90
N GLU A 109 22.86 17.83 8.11
CA GLU A 109 23.51 17.46 9.35
C GLU A 109 22.47 17.34 10.47
N TRP A 110 22.72 16.46 11.44
CA TRP A 110 21.93 16.38 12.67
C TRP A 110 22.79 15.92 13.86
N LYS A 111 22.41 16.35 15.06
CA LYS A 111 23.09 15.99 16.31
C LYS A 111 22.07 15.68 17.39
N VAL A 112 22.15 14.47 17.95
CA VAL A 112 21.35 14.08 19.13
C VAL A 112 22.06 14.54 20.41
N SER A 113 21.31 15.05 21.38
CA SER A 113 21.83 15.43 22.71
C SER A 113 22.26 14.21 23.54
N GLU A 114 23.14 14.43 24.52
CA GLU A 114 23.66 13.36 25.41
C GLU A 114 22.57 12.66 26.22
N ASP A 115 21.47 13.36 26.54
CA ASP A 115 20.30 12.79 27.22
C ASP A 115 19.27 12.15 26.25
N GLY A 116 19.51 12.21 24.95
CA GLY A 116 18.66 11.69 23.89
C GLY A 116 17.35 12.46 23.64
N ARG A 117 17.16 13.65 24.22
CA ARG A 117 15.87 14.39 24.19
C ARG A 117 15.81 15.57 23.24
N SER A 118 16.92 15.98 22.65
CA SER A 118 16.97 17.01 21.61
C SER A 118 17.70 16.48 20.38
N ILE A 119 17.26 16.89 19.20
CA ILE A 119 17.91 16.62 17.92
C ILE A 119 18.05 17.95 17.18
N ASP A 120 19.24 18.53 17.20
CA ASP A 120 19.58 19.71 16.41
C ASP A 120 19.73 19.28 14.95
N MET A 121 19.24 20.08 14.01
CA MET A 121 19.28 19.80 12.58
C MET A 121 19.60 21.05 11.74
N THR A 122 20.44 20.84 10.72
CA THR A 122 20.77 21.82 9.68
C THR A 122 20.13 21.38 8.37
N LEU A 123 19.33 22.27 7.77
CA LEU A 123 18.63 22.06 6.50
C LEU A 123 19.35 22.74 5.34
N ARG A 124 19.20 22.20 4.13
CA ARG A 124 19.70 22.79 2.89
C ARG A 124 18.74 23.85 2.32
N GLY A 125 19.25 25.07 2.10
CA GLY A 125 18.45 26.27 1.76
C GLY A 125 18.02 26.45 0.29
N ASP A 126 18.20 25.43 -0.54
CA ASP A 126 17.92 25.39 -1.99
C ASP A 126 16.68 24.56 -2.36
N VAL A 127 16.01 23.90 -1.40
CA VAL A 127 14.81 23.11 -1.65
C VAL A 127 13.60 24.01 -1.90
N THR A 128 12.77 23.62 -2.87
CA THR A 128 11.47 24.25 -3.15
C THR A 128 10.36 23.20 -3.28
N PHE A 129 9.17 23.56 -2.83
CA PHE A 129 7.95 22.79 -3.06
C PHE A 129 7.47 22.92 -4.52
N HIS A 130 6.55 22.05 -4.95
CA HIS A 130 6.06 21.99 -6.34
C HIS A 130 5.35 23.27 -6.84
N ASP A 131 4.88 24.13 -5.93
CA ASP A 131 4.34 25.47 -6.22
C ASP A 131 5.44 26.53 -6.43
N GLY A 132 6.70 26.20 -6.11
CA GLY A 132 7.86 27.07 -6.18
C GLY A 132 8.17 27.83 -4.89
N ALA A 133 7.42 27.62 -3.80
CA ALA A 133 7.79 28.16 -2.49
C ALA A 133 9.06 27.48 -1.95
N LYS A 134 9.89 28.21 -1.18
CA LYS A 134 11.00 27.60 -0.45
C LYS A 134 10.49 26.74 0.70
N LEU A 135 11.16 25.60 0.93
CA LEU A 135 11.04 24.83 2.17
C LEU A 135 11.93 25.45 3.24
N THR A 136 11.39 25.65 4.45
CA THR A 136 12.17 26.10 5.61
C THR A 136 11.88 25.25 6.85
N ALA A 137 12.61 25.50 7.93
CA ALA A 137 12.39 24.91 9.24
C ALA A 137 10.95 25.04 9.77
N THR A 138 10.18 26.07 9.36
CA THR A 138 8.77 26.21 9.75
C THR A 138 7.86 25.16 9.09
N ASP A 139 8.21 24.67 7.89
CA ASP A 139 7.47 23.60 7.24
C ASP A 139 7.76 22.22 7.90
N VAL A 140 8.97 22.05 8.43
CA VAL A 140 9.35 20.88 9.23
C VAL A 140 8.57 20.84 10.55
N GLN A 141 8.55 21.96 11.29
CA GLN A 141 7.71 22.13 12.48
C GLN A 141 6.24 21.82 12.18
N TYR A 142 5.68 22.45 11.13
CA TYR A 142 4.29 22.23 10.71
C TYR A 142 4.00 20.75 10.42
N SER A 143 4.88 20.07 9.67
CA SER A 143 4.69 18.67 9.29
C SER A 143 4.65 17.75 10.52
N LEU A 144 5.58 17.93 11.47
CA LEU A 144 5.64 17.15 12.71
C LEU A 144 4.43 17.45 13.63
N ASP A 145 4.06 18.71 13.80
CA ASP A 145 2.93 19.14 14.64
C ASP A 145 1.59 18.67 14.07
N ARG A 146 1.42 18.72 12.73
CA ARG A 146 0.25 18.20 12.03
C ARG A 146 0.08 16.70 12.28
N ILE A 147 1.16 15.92 12.14
CA ILE A 147 1.14 14.46 12.41
C ILE A 147 0.78 14.19 13.88
N LYS A 148 1.39 14.90 14.84
CA LYS A 148 1.07 14.80 16.29
C LYS A 148 -0.37 15.16 16.62
N LYS A 149 -0.97 16.11 15.90
CA LYS A 149 -2.36 16.54 16.04
C LYS A 149 -3.34 15.51 15.46
N LEU A 150 -3.07 14.99 14.26
CA LEU A 150 -3.91 14.03 13.54
C LEU A 150 -3.99 12.65 14.21
N LYS A 151 -2.86 12.14 14.71
CA LYS A 151 -2.77 10.80 15.36
C LYS A 151 -3.20 9.63 14.46
N VAL A 152 -2.98 9.80 13.15
CA VAL A 152 -3.14 8.76 12.12
C VAL A 152 -1.77 8.27 11.62
N GLY A 153 -1.73 7.09 11.02
CA GLY A 153 -0.57 6.54 10.32
C GLY A 153 0.76 6.71 11.03
N VAL A 154 1.66 7.49 10.41
CA VAL A 154 3.05 7.67 10.87
C VAL A 154 3.18 8.39 12.22
N ALA A 155 2.09 8.96 12.77
CA ALA A 155 2.06 9.47 14.15
C ALA A 155 2.40 8.38 15.19
N SER A 156 2.17 7.11 14.86
CA SER A 156 2.59 5.96 15.66
C SER A 156 4.12 5.86 15.85
N LEU A 157 4.91 6.43 14.94
CA LEU A 157 6.38 6.45 14.98
C LEU A 157 6.91 7.65 15.80
N LEU A 158 6.10 8.71 15.96
CA LEU A 158 6.48 9.96 16.62
C LEU A 158 5.99 10.08 18.07
N THR A 159 5.67 8.96 18.74
CA THR A 159 5.04 8.98 20.09
C THR A 159 5.71 9.83 21.17
N PRO A 160 7.04 10.08 21.20
CA PRO A 160 7.65 10.95 22.20
C PRO A 160 7.89 12.40 21.72
N TYR A 161 7.58 12.74 20.47
CA TYR A 161 7.77 14.08 19.91
C TYR A 161 7.01 15.14 20.73
N ASP A 162 7.72 16.16 21.20
CA ASP A 162 7.14 17.23 22.01
C ASP A 162 6.87 18.48 21.18
N SER A 163 7.90 19.04 20.57
CA SER A 163 7.83 20.27 19.78
C SER A 163 9.06 20.41 18.87
N THR A 164 9.00 21.34 17.93
CA THR A 164 10.16 21.78 17.15
C THR A 164 10.46 23.24 17.48
N GLU A 165 11.67 23.52 17.93
CA GLU A 165 12.20 24.88 18.13
C GLU A 165 12.85 25.33 16.82
N VAL A 166 12.32 26.37 16.18
CA VAL A 166 12.88 26.95 14.94
C VAL A 166 13.80 28.09 15.31
N VAL A 167 15.06 28.03 14.84
CA VAL A 167 16.09 29.04 15.10
C VAL A 167 16.17 30.04 13.94
N ASP A 168 16.21 29.53 12.71
CA ASP A 168 16.09 30.31 11.46
C ASP A 168 15.50 29.43 10.33
N ASP A 169 15.45 29.93 9.09
CA ASP A 169 14.93 29.20 7.92
C ASP A 169 15.58 27.81 7.70
N THR A 170 16.80 27.61 8.19
CA THR A 170 17.66 26.43 7.97
C THR A 170 18.04 25.67 9.23
N HIS A 171 17.84 26.22 10.44
CA HIS A 171 18.23 25.56 11.70
C HIS A 171 17.05 25.35 12.64
N LEU A 172 16.96 24.14 13.21
CA LEU A 172 15.92 23.76 14.16
C LEU A 172 16.41 22.72 15.17
N THR A 173 15.70 22.61 16.31
CA THR A 173 15.88 21.51 17.26
C THR A 173 14.55 20.81 17.51
N ILE A 174 14.46 19.52 17.19
CA ILE A 174 13.35 18.66 17.57
C ILE A 174 13.49 18.29 19.06
N LYS A 175 12.45 18.53 19.86
CA LYS A 175 12.40 18.20 21.30
C LYS A 175 11.56 16.95 21.54
N LEU A 176 12.02 16.08 22.44
CA LEU A 176 11.37 14.83 22.81
C LEU A 176 11.08 14.78 24.32
N THR A 177 9.89 14.29 24.68
CA THR A 177 9.47 14.04 26.07
C THR A 177 10.37 13.04 26.82
N ARG A 178 11.06 12.16 26.09
CA ARG A 178 12.00 11.14 26.58
C ARG A 178 12.97 10.74 25.47
N ALA A 179 14.11 10.14 25.84
CA ALA A 179 15.01 9.52 24.89
C ALA A 179 14.29 8.43 24.06
N TYR A 180 14.50 8.44 22.75
CA TYR A 180 13.87 7.47 21.83
C TYR A 180 14.76 7.24 20.60
N ALA A 181 15.56 6.17 20.64
CA ALA A 181 16.49 5.82 19.56
C ALA A 181 15.82 5.67 18.16
N PRO A 182 14.59 5.13 18.03
CA PRO A 182 13.90 5.07 16.73
C PRO A 182 13.47 6.43 16.14
N MET A 183 13.71 7.58 16.79
CA MET A 183 13.32 8.89 16.24
C MET A 183 14.02 9.19 14.91
N ILE A 184 15.34 9.02 14.80
CA ILE A 184 16.06 9.27 13.54
C ILE A 184 15.55 8.34 12.41
N PRO A 185 15.37 7.02 12.62
CA PRO A 185 14.62 6.16 11.70
C PRO A 185 13.20 6.65 11.37
N ALA A 186 12.42 7.11 12.34
CA ALA A 186 11.05 7.60 12.11
C ALA A 186 11.00 8.81 11.16
N LEU A 187 12.01 9.68 11.19
CA LEU A 187 12.12 10.82 10.27
C LEU A 187 12.40 10.42 8.81
N THR A 188 12.71 9.14 8.53
CA THR A 188 12.70 8.58 7.15
C THR A 188 11.30 8.30 6.61
N ARG A 189 10.25 8.43 7.44
CA ARG A 189 8.82 8.36 7.06
C ARG A 189 8.05 9.63 7.43
N VAL A 190 8.75 10.72 7.77
CA VAL A 190 8.17 12.06 7.91
C VAL A 190 8.47 12.85 6.65
N TYR A 191 7.49 12.83 5.75
CA TYR A 191 7.46 13.63 4.54
C TYR A 191 7.11 15.09 4.85
N LEU A 192 7.75 16.02 4.15
CA LEU A 192 7.65 17.45 4.42
C LEU A 192 6.59 18.13 3.55
N LEU A 193 5.71 18.91 4.19
CA LEU A 193 4.55 19.57 3.59
C LEU A 193 4.73 21.09 3.54
N ASN A 194 4.37 21.72 2.42
CA ASN A 194 4.24 23.18 2.29
C ASN A 194 3.16 23.68 3.26
N SER A 195 3.58 24.29 4.36
CA SER A 195 2.70 24.70 5.45
C SER A 195 1.61 25.67 4.99
N LYS A 196 1.96 26.65 4.17
CA LYS A 196 1.05 27.70 3.68
C LYS A 196 0.00 27.13 2.72
N LEU A 197 0.40 26.21 1.84
CA LEU A 197 -0.50 25.56 0.90
C LEU A 197 -1.52 24.67 1.63
N VAL A 198 -1.06 23.79 2.53
CA VAL A 198 -1.97 22.94 3.34
C VAL A 198 -2.87 23.80 4.24
N GLU A 199 -2.36 24.85 4.89
CA GLU A 199 -3.18 25.73 5.73
C GLU A 199 -4.27 26.47 4.96
N SER A 200 -4.06 26.76 3.67
CA SER A 200 -5.08 27.36 2.80
C SER A 200 -6.22 26.39 2.44
N HIS A 201 -5.99 25.08 2.58
CA HIS A 201 -6.93 24.01 2.28
C HIS A 201 -7.37 23.17 3.50
N LYS A 202 -6.96 23.55 4.73
CA LYS A 202 -7.02 22.69 5.91
C LYS A 202 -8.40 22.27 6.43
N GLY A 203 -9.45 22.99 6.04
CA GLY A 203 -10.83 22.72 6.46
C GLY A 203 -11.00 22.54 7.98
N ASP A 204 -11.70 21.47 8.34
CA ASP A 204 -11.98 20.95 9.68
C ASP A 204 -11.13 19.70 10.02
N ASP A 205 -10.26 19.27 9.11
CA ASP A 205 -9.60 17.95 9.11
C ASP A 205 -8.09 18.02 8.87
N GLU A 206 -7.49 19.19 9.06
CA GLU A 206 -6.07 19.50 8.78
C GLU A 206 -5.67 19.22 7.32
N GLY A 207 -6.62 19.32 6.38
CA GLY A 207 -6.39 19.22 4.94
C GLY A 207 -6.39 17.80 4.37
N GLN A 208 -6.77 16.79 5.18
CA GLN A 208 -6.81 15.39 4.74
C GLN A 208 -7.70 15.20 3.48
N LYS A 209 -8.88 15.81 3.42
CA LYS A 209 -9.78 15.76 2.23
C LYS A 209 -9.16 16.32 0.96
N TRP A 210 -8.25 17.28 1.07
CA TRP A 210 -7.58 17.90 -0.07
C TRP A 210 -6.35 17.09 -0.50
N LEU A 211 -5.48 16.73 0.46
CA LEU A 211 -4.34 15.82 0.23
C LEU A 211 -4.77 14.41 -0.19
N ALA A 212 -6.04 14.02 -0.02
CA ALA A 212 -6.58 12.78 -0.59
C ALA A 212 -6.56 12.74 -2.13
N THR A 213 -6.36 13.86 -2.82
CA THR A 213 -6.30 13.95 -4.29
C THR A 213 -5.29 14.99 -4.82
N ALA A 214 -4.45 15.57 -3.96
CA ALA A 214 -3.49 16.64 -4.29
C ALA A 214 -2.17 16.45 -3.53
N ASP A 215 -1.10 17.09 -3.96
CA ASP A 215 0.18 17.12 -3.25
C ASP A 215 0.55 18.51 -2.71
N ALA A 216 1.49 18.53 -1.77
CA ALA A 216 2.06 19.76 -1.20
C ALA A 216 3.57 19.60 -0.94
N GLY A 217 4.25 18.77 -1.74
CA GLY A 217 5.61 18.31 -1.50
C GLY A 217 6.69 19.00 -2.33
N SER A 218 7.93 18.54 -2.17
CA SER A 218 9.16 19.08 -2.76
C SER A 218 9.96 18.04 -3.56
N GLY A 219 9.41 16.84 -3.71
CA GLY A 219 10.11 15.66 -4.21
C GLY A 219 10.41 15.71 -5.72
N PRO A 220 10.95 14.59 -6.27
CA PRO A 220 11.33 14.51 -7.67
C PRO A 220 10.14 14.59 -8.66
N TYR A 221 8.91 14.27 -8.26
CA TYR A 221 7.74 14.29 -9.15
C TYR A 221 6.47 14.84 -8.49
N ARG A 222 5.84 15.82 -9.11
CA ARG A 222 4.51 16.33 -8.68
C ARG A 222 3.37 15.47 -9.18
N LEU A 223 2.31 15.33 -8.39
CA LEU A 223 1.05 14.70 -8.80
C LEU A 223 0.36 15.57 -9.87
N THR A 224 0.21 15.05 -11.09
CA THR A 224 -0.42 15.76 -12.23
C THR A 224 -1.82 15.25 -12.57
N GLY A 225 -2.26 14.13 -11.98
CA GLY A 225 -3.65 13.72 -12.03
C GLY A 225 -3.93 12.37 -11.36
N TYR A 226 -5.15 12.18 -10.87
CA TYR A 226 -5.60 10.92 -10.27
C TYR A 226 -6.99 10.55 -10.82
N THR A 227 -7.14 9.30 -11.25
CA THR A 227 -8.42 8.70 -11.64
C THR A 227 -8.69 7.51 -10.74
N ALA A 228 -9.68 7.66 -9.85
CA ALA A 228 -9.94 6.72 -8.76
C ALA A 228 -10.14 5.29 -9.25
N ASN A 229 -9.39 4.35 -8.67
CA ASN A 229 -9.35 2.93 -9.03
C ASN A 229 -8.84 2.64 -10.46
N GLN A 230 -8.20 3.60 -11.15
CA GLN A 230 -7.58 3.37 -12.47
C GLN A 230 -6.08 3.70 -12.48
N GLU A 231 -5.69 4.95 -12.25
CA GLU A 231 -4.29 5.37 -12.30
C GLU A 231 -4.02 6.71 -11.58
N ALA A 232 -2.80 6.89 -11.09
CA ALA A 232 -2.24 8.16 -10.65
C ALA A 232 -1.02 8.53 -11.51
N LYS A 233 -0.90 9.82 -11.83
CA LYS A 233 0.08 10.37 -12.77
C LYS A 233 0.94 11.39 -12.09
N PHE A 234 2.23 11.27 -12.30
CA PHE A 234 3.26 12.10 -11.74
C PHE A 234 4.20 12.58 -12.85
N THR A 235 4.67 13.81 -12.78
CA THR A 235 5.61 14.41 -13.76
C THR A 235 6.77 15.03 -13.01
N GLN A 236 7.99 14.92 -13.55
CA GLN A 236 9.19 15.49 -12.95
C GLN A 236 8.98 16.96 -12.54
N TYR A 237 9.45 17.30 -11.35
CA TYR A 237 9.55 18.68 -10.91
C TYR A 237 10.88 19.26 -11.41
N ASP A 238 10.84 20.10 -12.44
CA ASP A 238 12.03 20.61 -13.17
C ASP A 238 13.07 21.35 -12.29
N LYS A 239 12.69 21.73 -11.06
CA LYS A 239 13.57 22.38 -10.07
C LYS A 239 13.95 21.47 -8.90
N TYR A 240 13.71 20.16 -9.00
CA TYR A 240 14.06 19.22 -7.94
C TYR A 240 15.56 19.26 -7.63
N TRP A 241 15.87 19.45 -6.36
CA TRP A 241 17.22 19.77 -5.87
C TRP A 241 18.22 18.62 -6.03
N GLY A 242 17.75 17.37 -6.06
CA GLY A 242 18.59 16.20 -6.34
C GLY A 242 18.93 16.04 -7.83
N GLY A 243 18.28 16.80 -8.71
CA GLY A 243 18.41 16.70 -10.16
C GLY A 243 17.88 15.39 -10.75
N PHE A 244 18.10 15.21 -12.05
CA PHE A 244 17.76 13.99 -12.79
C PHE A 244 18.96 13.50 -13.60
N SER A 245 19.14 12.19 -13.65
CA SER A 245 20.28 11.46 -14.22
C SER A 245 19.83 10.27 -15.07
N GLY A 246 18.72 10.42 -15.79
CA GLY A 246 18.17 9.41 -16.72
C GLY A 246 16.87 8.74 -16.27
N GLN A 247 16.25 9.20 -15.18
CA GLN A 247 14.91 8.75 -14.77
C GLN A 247 13.84 9.22 -15.77
N ALA A 248 12.74 8.47 -15.86
CA ALA A 248 11.60 8.81 -16.72
C ALA A 248 11.01 10.19 -16.37
N LYS A 249 10.50 10.90 -17.38
CA LYS A 249 9.91 12.24 -17.23
C LYS A 249 8.56 12.20 -16.52
N ASP A 250 7.78 11.17 -16.83
CA ASP A 250 6.47 10.91 -16.26
C ASP A 250 6.47 9.53 -15.60
N VAL A 251 5.76 9.39 -14.49
CA VAL A 251 5.55 8.13 -13.77
C VAL A 251 4.04 7.91 -13.61
N VAL A 252 3.57 6.72 -13.95
CA VAL A 252 2.15 6.35 -13.83
C VAL A 252 2.02 5.09 -12.99
N PHE A 253 1.37 5.21 -11.84
CA PHE A 253 0.92 4.05 -11.07
C PHE A 253 -0.45 3.64 -11.61
N ARG A 254 -0.58 2.42 -12.12
CA ARG A 254 -1.82 1.87 -12.67
C ARG A 254 -2.31 0.72 -11.80
N TYR A 255 -3.57 0.77 -11.36
CA TYR A 255 -4.11 -0.20 -10.42
C TYR A 255 -4.67 -1.42 -11.18
N LEU A 256 -3.92 -2.53 -11.13
CA LEU A 256 -4.20 -3.81 -11.79
C LEU A 256 -4.27 -4.93 -10.71
N PRO A 257 -5.44 -5.18 -10.09
CA PRO A 257 -5.56 -6.00 -8.87
C PRO A 257 -5.45 -7.53 -9.06
N GLN A 258 -4.78 -8.00 -10.11
CA GLN A 258 -4.52 -9.42 -10.35
C GLN A 258 -3.14 -9.59 -11.00
N ALA A 259 -2.25 -10.39 -10.39
CA ALA A 259 -0.97 -10.79 -10.96
C ALA A 259 -1.04 -11.27 -12.42
N ALA A 260 -2.08 -12.03 -12.79
CA ALA A 260 -2.30 -12.50 -14.15
C ALA A 260 -2.52 -11.35 -15.15
N THR A 261 -3.23 -10.29 -14.73
CA THR A 261 -3.42 -9.07 -15.52
C THR A 261 -2.09 -8.32 -15.64
N GLN A 262 -1.38 -8.09 -14.52
CA GLN A 262 -0.06 -7.44 -14.55
C GLN A 262 0.92 -8.16 -15.48
N LYS A 263 1.03 -9.49 -15.36
CA LYS A 263 1.83 -10.35 -16.25
C LYS A 263 1.48 -10.14 -17.73
N SER A 264 0.18 -10.16 -18.08
CA SER A 264 -0.24 -9.96 -19.47
C SER A 264 0.11 -8.56 -20.00
N SER A 265 -0.08 -7.51 -19.20
CA SER A 265 0.30 -6.13 -19.56
C SER A 265 1.81 -5.94 -19.68
N LEU A 266 2.61 -6.60 -18.83
CA LEU A 266 4.08 -6.55 -18.87
C LEU A 266 4.63 -7.28 -20.09
N LEU A 267 4.01 -8.40 -20.49
CA LEU A 267 4.31 -9.13 -21.73
C LEU A 267 3.83 -8.39 -22.99
N ALA A 268 2.83 -7.52 -22.88
CA ALA A 268 2.37 -6.65 -23.96
C ALA A 268 3.16 -5.33 -24.10
N GLY A 269 3.89 -4.91 -23.05
CA GLY A 269 4.56 -3.60 -22.98
C GLY A 269 3.65 -2.44 -22.55
N ASP A 270 2.42 -2.73 -22.10
CA ASP A 270 1.47 -1.73 -21.58
C ASP A 270 1.91 -1.14 -20.22
N ILE A 271 2.80 -1.85 -19.52
CA ILE A 271 3.47 -1.46 -18.27
C ILE A 271 4.96 -1.83 -18.34
N ASP A 272 5.80 -1.21 -17.50
CA ASP A 272 7.24 -1.48 -17.39
C ASP A 272 7.62 -2.28 -16.14
N ILE A 273 6.90 -2.05 -15.04
CA ILE A 273 7.09 -2.72 -13.74
C ILE A 273 5.76 -3.32 -13.31
N ALA A 274 5.81 -4.56 -12.84
CA ALA A 274 4.69 -5.24 -12.18
C ALA A 274 5.12 -5.57 -10.75
N MET A 275 4.40 -5.04 -9.76
CA MET A 275 4.70 -5.26 -8.34
C MET A 275 4.13 -6.59 -7.82
N ASP A 276 3.12 -7.14 -8.49
CA ASP A 276 2.51 -8.45 -8.18
C ASP A 276 2.70 -9.43 -9.36
N ILE A 277 3.68 -10.33 -9.26
CA ILE A 277 3.88 -11.47 -10.16
C ILE A 277 3.99 -12.75 -9.34
N ASP A 278 3.08 -13.69 -9.61
CA ASP A 278 3.00 -15.00 -8.97
C ASP A 278 4.35 -15.78 -9.05
N PRO A 279 4.86 -16.37 -7.94
CA PRO A 279 6.11 -17.14 -7.93
C PRO A 279 6.18 -18.33 -8.90
N ASN A 280 5.05 -18.87 -9.36
CA ASN A 280 5.01 -19.87 -10.43
C ASN A 280 5.53 -19.30 -11.77
N ASP A 281 5.32 -18.00 -12.01
CA ASP A 281 5.58 -17.33 -13.28
C ASP A 281 6.94 -16.66 -13.37
N TRP A 282 7.69 -16.51 -12.28
CA TRP A 282 9.02 -15.90 -12.26
C TRP A 282 9.96 -16.50 -13.30
N LYS A 283 9.99 -17.84 -13.42
CA LYS A 283 10.82 -18.54 -14.41
C LYS A 283 10.43 -18.24 -15.87
N SER A 284 9.17 -17.86 -16.11
CA SER A 284 8.70 -17.45 -17.44
C SER A 284 9.20 -16.06 -17.85
N PHE A 285 9.55 -15.20 -16.89
CA PHE A 285 10.22 -13.93 -17.13
C PHE A 285 11.74 -14.11 -17.18
N GLU A 286 12.35 -14.86 -16.25
CA GLU A 286 13.79 -15.16 -16.25
C GLU A 286 14.27 -15.85 -17.54
N GLY A 287 13.41 -16.66 -18.16
CA GLY A 287 13.70 -17.32 -19.45
C GLY A 287 13.43 -16.48 -20.70
N ASN A 288 12.76 -15.34 -20.59
CA ASN A 288 12.44 -14.45 -21.72
C ASN A 288 13.30 -13.18 -21.66
N GLY A 289 14.29 -13.08 -22.55
CA GLY A 289 15.20 -11.94 -22.60
C GLY A 289 14.46 -10.61 -22.79
N GLY A 290 14.77 -9.64 -21.92
CA GLY A 290 14.10 -8.34 -21.85
C GLY A 290 13.56 -8.01 -20.46
N TYR A 291 13.33 -9.02 -19.61
CA TYR A 291 12.81 -8.87 -18.26
C TYR A 291 13.87 -9.19 -17.18
N LYS A 292 13.74 -8.53 -16.02
CA LYS A 292 14.44 -8.89 -14.77
C LYS A 292 13.38 -9.14 -13.71
N VAL A 293 13.36 -10.34 -13.11
CA VAL A 293 12.65 -10.56 -11.84
C VAL A 293 13.58 -10.10 -10.72
N ASP A 294 13.30 -8.92 -10.15
CA ASP A 294 14.05 -8.45 -8.98
C ASP A 294 13.56 -9.15 -7.71
N LYS A 295 14.46 -9.42 -6.77
CA LYS A 295 14.16 -10.19 -5.56
C LYS A 295 14.94 -9.63 -4.37
N ALA A 296 14.24 -8.90 -3.51
CA ALA A 296 14.78 -8.39 -2.26
C ALA A 296 14.41 -9.30 -1.09
N ASP A 297 15.37 -9.65 -0.24
CA ASP A 297 15.07 -10.11 1.12
C ASP A 297 14.44 -8.92 1.88
N THR A 298 13.31 -9.14 2.57
CA THR A 298 12.62 -8.08 3.32
C THR A 298 12.64 -8.35 4.83
N ASN A 299 12.49 -7.28 5.62
CA ASN A 299 12.33 -7.37 7.07
C ASN A 299 10.87 -7.65 7.51
N VAL A 300 9.99 -7.99 6.56
CA VAL A 300 8.57 -8.27 6.82
C VAL A 300 8.40 -9.75 7.19
N GLN A 301 7.57 -10.03 8.20
CA GLN A 301 7.19 -11.39 8.57
C GLN A 301 5.66 -11.54 8.51
N LEU A 302 5.18 -12.71 8.06
CA LEU A 302 3.76 -13.05 8.09
C LEU A 302 3.41 -13.60 9.47
N TYR A 303 2.70 -12.81 10.26
CA TYR A 303 2.30 -13.19 11.61
C TYR A 303 0.86 -13.70 11.63
N VAL A 304 0.57 -14.57 12.61
CA VAL A 304 -0.79 -14.79 13.11
C VAL A 304 -0.85 -14.23 14.53
N PHE A 305 -1.43 -13.04 14.68
CA PHE A 305 -1.60 -12.40 15.99
C PHE A 305 -2.75 -13.03 16.76
N PHE A 306 -2.54 -13.27 18.06
CA PHE A 306 -3.53 -13.86 18.96
C PHE A 306 -4.22 -12.79 19.81
N LYS A 307 -5.55 -12.83 19.90
CA LYS A 307 -6.32 -11.99 20.81
C LYS A 307 -6.16 -12.46 22.26
N MET A 308 -5.29 -11.78 23.00
CA MET A 308 -4.93 -12.18 24.37
C MET A 308 -5.98 -11.89 25.44
N LYS A 309 -7.10 -11.21 25.10
CA LYS A 309 -8.14 -10.81 26.05
C LYS A 309 -9.54 -11.16 25.54
N ASP A 310 -10.41 -11.70 26.41
CA ASP A 310 -11.81 -12.06 26.12
C ASP A 310 -11.96 -12.98 24.89
N SER A 311 -11.06 -13.96 24.74
CA SER A 311 -11.00 -14.91 23.61
C SER A 311 -10.41 -16.26 24.04
N PRO A 312 -10.79 -17.40 23.41
CA PRO A 312 -10.21 -18.70 23.70
C PRO A 312 -8.69 -18.75 23.54
N VAL A 313 -8.11 -18.01 22.59
CA VAL A 313 -6.65 -18.04 22.32
C VAL A 313 -5.81 -17.32 23.37
N SER A 314 -6.43 -16.74 24.41
CA SER A 314 -5.75 -16.39 25.66
C SER A 314 -5.18 -17.63 26.38
N ASN A 315 -5.73 -18.83 26.15
CA ASN A 315 -5.19 -20.09 26.67
C ASN A 315 -3.86 -20.46 25.98
N LYS A 316 -2.80 -20.68 26.77
CA LYS A 316 -1.45 -21.05 26.30
C LYS A 316 -1.44 -22.34 25.46
N ALA A 317 -2.11 -23.39 25.93
CA ALA A 317 -2.16 -24.68 25.25
C ALA A 317 -2.88 -24.60 23.89
N LEU A 318 -3.87 -23.72 23.73
CA LEU A 318 -4.51 -23.47 22.44
C LEU A 318 -3.53 -22.82 21.45
N ARG A 319 -2.76 -21.81 21.87
CA ARG A 319 -1.74 -21.20 21.00
C ARG A 319 -0.64 -22.18 20.60
N GLU A 320 -0.18 -23.01 21.54
CA GLU A 320 0.84 -24.02 21.29
C GLU A 320 0.33 -25.14 20.37
N ALA A 321 -0.94 -25.54 20.50
CA ALA A 321 -1.58 -26.48 19.58
C ALA A 321 -1.79 -25.88 18.18
N ILE A 322 -2.23 -24.62 18.08
CA ILE A 322 -2.34 -23.88 16.80
C ILE A 322 -0.96 -23.83 16.11
N ALA A 323 0.07 -23.37 16.82
CA ALA A 323 1.42 -23.27 16.28
C ALA A 323 2.02 -24.65 15.89
N SER A 324 1.77 -25.70 16.68
CA SER A 324 2.25 -27.06 16.37
C SER A 324 1.43 -27.73 15.25
N SER A 325 0.23 -27.24 14.94
CA SER A 325 -0.60 -27.82 13.87
C SER A 325 -0.23 -27.33 12.47
N TYR A 326 0.40 -26.17 12.33
CA TYR A 326 0.57 -25.53 11.02
C TYR A 326 1.68 -26.17 10.18
N GLN A 327 1.40 -26.37 8.90
CA GLN A 327 2.33 -26.95 7.93
C GLN A 327 3.31 -25.92 7.33
N TYR A 328 4.22 -25.40 8.15
CA TYR A 328 5.21 -24.37 7.75
C TYR A 328 5.99 -24.70 6.47
N ASP A 329 6.44 -25.95 6.32
CA ASP A 329 7.26 -26.35 5.17
C ASP A 329 6.40 -26.55 3.91
N GLN A 330 5.12 -26.90 4.08
CA GLN A 330 4.14 -26.92 2.99
C GLN A 330 3.80 -25.51 2.52
N HIS A 331 3.67 -24.53 3.44
CA HIS A 331 3.54 -23.11 3.08
C HIS A 331 4.74 -22.68 2.23
N LEU A 332 5.97 -22.87 2.72
CA LEU A 332 7.18 -22.42 2.03
C LEU A 332 7.35 -23.07 0.65
N THR A 333 7.05 -24.36 0.51
CA THR A 333 7.21 -25.09 -0.77
C THR A 333 6.03 -24.94 -1.72
N SER A 334 4.79 -24.95 -1.22
CA SER A 334 3.58 -25.08 -2.05
C SER A 334 2.89 -23.75 -2.32
N ILE A 335 2.95 -22.80 -1.38
CA ILE A 335 2.43 -21.43 -1.55
C ILE A 335 3.57 -20.56 -2.10
N LEU A 336 4.62 -20.36 -1.31
CA LEU A 336 5.75 -19.47 -1.64
C LEU A 336 6.70 -19.99 -2.72
N LYS A 337 6.69 -21.28 -3.08
CA LYS A 337 7.63 -21.90 -4.02
C LYS A 337 9.13 -21.71 -3.67
N GLY A 338 9.43 -21.50 -2.39
CA GLY A 338 10.78 -21.17 -1.88
C GLY A 338 11.10 -19.67 -1.84
N ALA A 339 10.14 -18.77 -2.14
CA ALA A 339 10.29 -17.31 -2.05
C ALA A 339 10.29 -16.78 -0.60
N GLY A 340 11.11 -17.35 0.28
CA GLY A 340 11.19 -16.92 1.66
C GLY A 340 11.96 -17.89 2.55
N LYS A 341 11.87 -17.66 3.86
CA LYS A 341 12.52 -18.46 4.92
C LYS A 341 11.50 -18.66 6.05
N LYS A 342 11.52 -19.81 6.74
CA LYS A 342 10.67 -20.02 7.92
C LYS A 342 11.05 -18.99 9.00
N ALA A 343 10.08 -18.20 9.46
CA ALA A 343 10.29 -17.24 10.54
C ALA A 343 10.76 -17.95 11.82
N THR A 344 11.71 -17.33 12.52
CA THR A 344 12.40 -17.89 13.69
C THR A 344 12.28 -16.94 14.87
N GLY A 345 11.09 -16.93 15.49
CA GLY A 345 10.73 -15.94 16.51
C GLY A 345 10.07 -14.69 15.92
N VAL A 346 10.11 -13.57 16.66
CA VAL A 346 9.36 -12.33 16.34
C VAL A 346 10.17 -11.26 15.59
N LEU A 347 11.43 -11.56 15.25
CA LEU A 347 12.31 -10.70 14.48
C LEU A 347 12.80 -11.45 13.22
N PRO A 348 13.04 -10.76 12.09
CA PRO A 348 13.69 -11.33 10.93
C PRO A 348 15.20 -11.49 11.18
N SER A 349 15.81 -12.50 10.54
CA SER A 349 17.24 -12.84 10.72
C SER A 349 18.23 -11.81 10.15
N THR A 350 17.72 -10.72 9.58
CA THR A 350 18.45 -9.56 9.04
C THR A 350 18.68 -8.46 10.07
N MET A 351 18.00 -8.49 11.23
CA MET A 351 18.14 -7.47 12.27
C MET A 351 19.22 -7.81 13.30
N ALA A 352 19.98 -6.81 13.74
CA ALA A 352 21.11 -6.97 14.67
C ALA A 352 20.72 -7.50 16.06
N CYS A 353 19.45 -7.38 16.45
CA CYS A 353 18.87 -7.88 17.71
C CYS A 353 18.16 -9.23 17.58
N PHE A 354 18.30 -9.92 16.44
CA PHE A 354 17.77 -11.26 16.21
C PHE A 354 18.45 -12.32 17.09
N ASP A 355 17.64 -13.22 17.67
CA ASP A 355 18.11 -14.39 18.42
C ASP A 355 17.71 -15.69 17.71
N SER A 356 18.72 -16.44 17.25
CA SER A 356 18.53 -17.74 16.59
C SER A 356 18.24 -18.90 17.56
N ALA A 357 18.40 -18.70 18.86
CA ALA A 357 18.15 -19.72 19.89
C ALA A 357 16.68 -19.81 20.34
N VAL A 358 15.81 -18.90 19.87
CA VAL A 358 14.37 -18.91 20.20
C VAL A 358 13.75 -20.27 19.84
N PRO A 359 13.12 -21.01 20.78
CA PRO A 359 12.50 -22.29 20.50
C PRO A 359 11.37 -22.19 19.48
N GLN A 360 11.43 -23.02 18.43
CA GLN A 360 10.47 -22.99 17.32
C GLN A 360 9.40 -24.10 17.43
N PRO A 361 8.16 -23.86 16.98
CA PRO A 361 7.17 -24.91 16.85
C PRO A 361 7.58 -25.91 15.76
N THR A 362 7.57 -27.19 16.13
CA THR A 362 7.61 -28.36 15.26
C THR A 362 6.19 -28.70 14.81
N HIS A 363 6.01 -29.10 13.55
CA HIS A 363 4.72 -29.64 13.11
C HIS A 363 4.46 -30.99 13.77
N ASP A 364 3.46 -31.06 14.65
CA ASP A 364 3.08 -32.25 15.41
C ASP A 364 1.59 -32.20 15.79
N VAL A 365 0.77 -32.81 14.92
CA VAL A 365 -0.70 -32.89 15.07
C VAL A 365 -1.10 -33.72 16.29
N ALA A 366 -0.33 -34.75 16.65
CA ALA A 366 -0.66 -35.64 17.77
C ALA A 366 -0.46 -34.92 19.11
N LYS A 367 0.68 -34.25 19.28
CA LYS A 367 0.98 -33.40 20.44
C LYS A 367 0.05 -32.19 20.54
N ALA A 368 -0.39 -31.63 19.42
CA ALA A 368 -1.41 -30.59 19.40
C ALA A 368 -2.76 -31.11 19.93
N GLN A 369 -3.23 -32.28 19.48
CA GLN A 369 -4.44 -32.93 19.99
C GLN A 369 -4.32 -33.27 21.49
N GLU A 370 -3.18 -33.80 21.94
CA GLU A 370 -2.91 -34.10 23.35
C GLU A 370 -2.90 -32.84 24.22
N SER A 371 -2.30 -31.74 23.73
CA SER A 371 -2.26 -30.45 24.42
C SER A 371 -3.67 -29.86 24.61
N LEU A 372 -4.52 -29.92 23.58
CA LEU A 372 -5.92 -29.48 23.68
C LEU A 372 -6.71 -30.34 24.69
N LYS A 373 -6.61 -31.67 24.57
CA LYS A 373 -7.27 -32.62 25.48
C LYS A 373 -6.86 -32.41 26.93
N SER A 374 -5.57 -32.22 27.19
CA SER A 374 -5.01 -31.99 28.53
C SER A 374 -5.44 -30.64 29.12
N ALA A 375 -5.67 -29.64 28.27
CA ALA A 375 -6.21 -28.34 28.66
C ALA A 375 -7.75 -28.32 28.78
N GLY A 376 -8.43 -29.46 28.60
CA GLY A 376 -9.90 -29.55 28.61
C GLY A 376 -10.59 -28.88 27.40
N LEU A 377 -9.83 -28.53 26.37
CA LEU A 377 -10.33 -27.80 25.20
C LEU A 377 -10.94 -28.75 24.18
N SER A 378 -12.23 -28.56 23.89
CA SER A 378 -12.97 -29.28 22.85
C SER A 378 -13.98 -28.35 22.18
N ASN A 379 -14.37 -28.67 20.94
CA ASN A 379 -15.38 -27.92 20.16
C ASN A 379 -15.06 -26.42 19.96
N VAL A 380 -13.78 -26.04 20.07
CA VAL A 380 -13.33 -24.64 19.96
C VAL A 380 -13.64 -24.12 18.55
N THR A 381 -14.32 -22.98 18.47
CA THR A 381 -14.53 -22.23 17.22
C THR A 381 -13.85 -20.88 17.35
N LEU A 382 -13.09 -20.48 16.32
CA LEU A 382 -12.33 -19.23 16.25
C LEU A 382 -12.69 -18.43 14.99
N THR A 383 -12.52 -17.12 15.01
CA THR A 383 -12.45 -16.28 13.79
C THR A 383 -11.01 -15.89 13.46
N MET A 384 -10.68 -15.84 12.17
CA MET A 384 -9.45 -15.22 11.68
C MET A 384 -9.73 -14.25 10.54
N THR A 385 -9.21 -13.03 10.67
CA THR A 385 -9.15 -12.09 9.54
C THR A 385 -7.84 -12.23 8.77
N TYR A 386 -7.89 -11.95 7.46
CA TYR A 386 -6.72 -11.81 6.61
C TYR A 386 -6.95 -10.73 5.54
N LEU A 387 -5.87 -10.18 4.95
CA LEU A 387 -6.00 -9.17 3.91
C LEU A 387 -6.36 -9.81 2.57
N LYS A 388 -7.51 -9.43 2.01
CA LYS A 388 -8.04 -9.99 0.74
C LYS A 388 -7.17 -9.69 -0.50
N ALA A 389 -6.26 -8.72 -0.41
CA ALA A 389 -5.40 -8.28 -1.51
C ALA A 389 -4.09 -9.09 -1.61
N THR A 390 -3.86 -10.05 -0.71
CA THR A 390 -2.63 -10.85 -0.66
C THR A 390 -2.97 -12.33 -0.83
N ALA A 391 -2.76 -12.87 -2.03
CA ALA A 391 -3.12 -14.25 -2.38
C ALA A 391 -2.44 -15.30 -1.46
N GLU A 392 -1.22 -15.03 -0.99
CA GLU A 392 -0.55 -15.86 0.01
C GLU A 392 -1.33 -15.94 1.32
N MET A 393 -1.90 -14.82 1.81
CA MET A 393 -2.64 -14.84 3.07
C MET A 393 -3.94 -15.65 2.94
N GLU A 394 -4.61 -15.64 1.79
CA GLU A 394 -5.78 -16.49 1.54
C GLU A 394 -5.39 -17.98 1.54
N GLN A 395 -4.31 -18.34 0.85
CA GLN A 395 -3.81 -19.72 0.78
C GLN A 395 -3.31 -20.21 2.15
N ALA A 396 -2.57 -19.39 2.89
CA ALA A 396 -2.07 -19.69 4.23
C ALA A 396 -3.22 -19.78 5.26
N ALA A 397 -4.21 -18.91 5.17
CA ALA A 397 -5.42 -18.97 6.00
C ALA A 397 -6.24 -20.24 5.74
N THR A 398 -6.34 -20.67 4.47
CA THR A 398 -7.00 -21.91 4.07
C THR A 398 -6.22 -23.15 4.53
N LEU A 399 -4.89 -23.12 4.44
CA LEU A 399 -4.01 -24.16 4.98
C LEU A 399 -4.19 -24.29 6.51
N LEU A 400 -4.18 -23.17 7.24
CA LEU A 400 -4.41 -23.17 8.69
C LEU A 400 -5.83 -23.63 9.05
N GLN A 401 -6.85 -23.28 8.27
CA GLN A 401 -8.21 -23.81 8.46
C GLN A 401 -8.25 -25.34 8.30
N SER A 402 -7.52 -25.90 7.33
CA SER A 402 -7.39 -27.35 7.14
C SER A 402 -6.62 -28.02 8.29
N ASP A 403 -5.51 -27.43 8.73
CA ASP A 403 -4.68 -27.94 9.82
C ASP A 403 -5.43 -27.92 11.17
N LEU A 404 -6.15 -26.85 11.48
CA LEU A 404 -6.94 -26.74 12.71
C LEU A 404 -8.12 -27.73 12.76
N ALA A 405 -8.71 -28.05 11.60
CA ALA A 405 -9.75 -29.08 11.53
C ALA A 405 -9.22 -30.46 11.95
N LYS A 406 -7.95 -30.79 11.66
CA LYS A 406 -7.30 -32.06 12.06
C LYS A 406 -7.14 -32.19 13.59
N ILE A 407 -7.08 -31.08 14.31
CA ILE A 407 -6.99 -31.05 15.79
C ILE A 407 -8.36 -30.76 16.47
N GLY A 408 -9.45 -30.72 15.71
CA GLY A 408 -10.81 -30.49 16.25
C GLY A 408 -11.14 -29.03 16.55
N VAL A 409 -10.39 -28.07 16.00
CA VAL A 409 -10.62 -26.62 16.13
C VAL A 409 -11.25 -26.08 14.84
N LYS A 410 -12.42 -25.44 14.93
CA LYS A 410 -13.13 -24.89 13.78
C LYS A 410 -12.72 -23.44 13.52
N LEU A 411 -12.01 -23.19 12.43
CA LEU A 411 -11.67 -21.82 12.01
C LEU A 411 -12.69 -21.25 11.03
N LYS A 412 -13.22 -20.06 11.32
CA LYS A 412 -13.94 -19.20 10.36
C LYS A 412 -12.99 -18.18 9.78
N LEU A 413 -12.99 -18.00 8.46
CA LEU A 413 -12.13 -17.04 7.77
C LEU A 413 -12.94 -15.80 7.33
N GLU A 414 -12.36 -14.62 7.49
CA GLU A 414 -12.93 -13.33 7.12
C GLU A 414 -11.93 -12.51 6.29
N ALA A 415 -12.17 -12.41 4.97
CA ALA A 415 -11.35 -11.61 4.06
C ALA A 415 -11.70 -10.13 4.20
N ILE A 416 -10.74 -9.28 4.57
CA ILE A 416 -10.96 -7.85 4.87
C ILE A 416 -9.95 -6.93 4.15
N THR A 417 -10.16 -5.62 4.24
CA THR A 417 -9.19 -4.60 3.79
C THR A 417 -8.28 -4.14 4.95
N TYR A 418 -7.14 -3.50 4.64
CA TYR A 418 -6.27 -2.93 5.68
C TYR A 418 -6.96 -1.84 6.53
N PRO A 419 -7.71 -0.87 5.96
CA PRO A 419 -8.50 0.07 6.75
C PRO A 419 -9.54 -0.61 7.66
N GLU A 420 -10.17 -1.71 7.22
CA GLU A 420 -11.08 -2.49 8.07
C GLU A 420 -10.34 -3.21 9.20
N HIS A 421 -9.14 -3.76 8.93
CA HIS A 421 -8.28 -4.37 9.94
C HIS A 421 -7.93 -3.35 11.03
N VAL A 422 -7.39 -2.19 10.66
CA VAL A 422 -7.04 -1.09 11.59
C VAL A 422 -8.28 -0.62 12.37
N GLN A 423 -9.45 -0.53 11.74
CA GLN A 423 -10.69 -0.16 12.41
C GLN A 423 -11.16 -1.23 13.42
N ARG A 424 -11.06 -2.52 13.07
CA ARG A 424 -11.42 -3.64 13.95
C ARG A 424 -10.53 -3.72 15.20
N LEU A 425 -9.24 -3.35 15.10
CA LEU A 425 -8.31 -3.35 16.23
C LEU A 425 -8.61 -2.28 17.30
N LYS A 426 -9.39 -1.23 16.98
CA LYS A 426 -9.70 -0.13 17.93
C LYS A 426 -10.58 -0.55 19.13
N SER A 427 -11.10 -1.78 19.15
CA SER A 427 -11.93 -2.28 20.25
C SER A 427 -11.86 -3.80 20.38
N ASN A 428 -11.66 -4.31 21.61
CA ASN A 428 -11.61 -5.75 21.88
C ASN A 428 -12.92 -6.51 21.52
N LYS A 429 -14.02 -5.78 21.27
CA LYS A 429 -15.28 -6.35 20.76
C LYS A 429 -15.25 -6.65 19.25
N THR A 430 -14.42 -5.94 18.48
CA THR A 430 -14.28 -6.08 17.01
C THR A 430 -12.99 -6.77 16.58
N THR A 431 -12.00 -6.87 17.48
CA THR A 431 -10.81 -7.71 17.29
C THR A 431 -11.23 -9.19 17.11
N PRO A 432 -10.84 -9.87 16.02
CA PRO A 432 -11.06 -11.32 15.82
C PRO A 432 -10.21 -12.15 16.79
N ASP A 433 -10.42 -13.46 16.89
CA ASP A 433 -9.57 -14.31 17.74
C ASP A 433 -8.14 -14.39 17.22
N LEU A 434 -8.00 -14.50 15.90
CA LEU A 434 -6.73 -14.50 15.16
C LEU A 434 -6.73 -13.38 14.10
N ALA A 435 -5.57 -12.82 13.79
CA ALA A 435 -5.39 -11.97 12.61
C ALA A 435 -4.10 -12.36 11.88
N MET A 436 -4.23 -12.81 10.63
CA MET A 436 -3.12 -13.09 9.74
C MET A 436 -2.78 -11.83 8.96
N ILE A 437 -1.56 -11.31 9.12
CA ILE A 437 -1.11 -10.09 8.44
C ILE A 437 0.42 -10.05 8.35
N TYR A 438 0.93 -9.50 7.25
CA TYR A 438 2.32 -9.08 7.16
C TYR A 438 2.55 -7.87 8.06
N ALA A 439 3.61 -7.90 8.86
CA ALA A 439 4.08 -6.73 9.59
C ALA A 439 5.60 -6.64 9.55
N PHE A 440 6.10 -5.42 9.67
CA PHE A 440 7.45 -5.19 10.17
C PHE A 440 7.48 -5.46 11.68
N PRO A 441 8.60 -5.94 12.24
CA PRO A 441 8.75 -6.10 13.68
C PRO A 441 8.53 -4.76 14.41
N PRO A 442 7.74 -4.72 15.50
CA PRO A 442 7.36 -3.47 16.15
C PRO A 442 8.51 -2.88 16.96
N ASN A 443 9.07 -1.78 16.45
CA ASN A 443 10.30 -1.07 16.86
C ASN A 443 11.59 -1.81 16.42
N PRO A 444 12.42 -1.19 15.55
CA PRO A 444 13.78 -1.67 15.26
C PRO A 444 14.79 -1.30 16.36
#